data_AF-A0A0A1V824-F1
#
_entry.id   AF-A0A0A1V824-F1
#
_cell.length_a   1.000
_cell.length_b   1.000
_cell.length_c   1.000
_cell.angle_alpha   90.00
_cell.angle_beta   90.00
_cell.angle_gamma   90.00
#
_symmetry.space_group_name_H-M   'P 1'
#
loop_
_entity.id
_entity.type
_entity.pdbx_description
1 polymer ?
#
loop_
_entity_poly.entity_id
_entity_poly.type
_entity_poly.pdbx_seq_one_letter_code
_entity_poly.pdbx_strand_id
1 'polypeptide(L)'
;CPNRPQTEFMFDRRLRDKLLFEDKHFTYIRRYFWAYNTLAVINTGIKAMVGAYFDTFTDDFWSGNHPVLWPHPSPSSPSGEAYLAKMALLRRELEKAVAELGEVLKRNERTRKEIENLRDQLFSGSSIKESRRAIDQGDNIRILTMISMIFLPLTFSVFGITEFTIPATDWRFAVTMVLVCIPFMALIFLLQTRIFTVVVGELYRFILRVVTFPYRMFTGALEQDAPDNQSLHLAKGRKRRLRMRVANEQPPVSSRWKWPWQKRCNGEGELGKV
;
A
#
# COMPACT_ATOMS: atom_id res chain seq x y z
N CYS A 1 14.75 3.81 -32.69
CA CYS A 1 14.75 4.02 -31.22
C CYS A 1 14.46 5.48 -30.94
N PRO A 2 13.36 5.82 -30.25
CA PRO A 2 13.56 6.49 -28.95
C PRO A 2 12.36 6.30 -27.99
N ASN A 3 12.57 5.74 -26.81
CA ASN A 3 11.60 5.83 -25.70
C ASN A 3 12.36 5.73 -24.38
N ARG A 4 13.40 6.54 -24.22
CA ARG A 4 13.94 6.86 -22.90
C ARG A 4 13.10 8.03 -22.39
N PRO A 5 12.43 7.92 -21.23
CA PRO A 5 11.66 9.05 -20.70
C PRO A 5 12.61 10.22 -20.50
N GLN A 6 12.26 11.38 -21.06
CA GLN A 6 13.05 12.60 -20.96
C GLN A 6 13.14 13.00 -19.49
N THR A 7 14.33 13.43 -19.06
CA THR A 7 14.64 13.86 -17.67
C THR A 7 13.81 15.05 -17.21
N GLU A 8 13.09 15.71 -18.13
CA GLU A 8 12.08 16.74 -17.86
C GLU A 8 10.91 16.23 -16.99
N PHE A 9 10.62 14.92 -17.05
CA PHE A 9 9.65 14.24 -16.19
C PHE A 9 9.97 14.41 -14.69
N MET A 10 11.25 14.51 -14.34
CA MET A 10 11.66 14.61 -12.93
C MET A 10 11.34 15.99 -12.34
N PHE A 11 11.13 17.02 -13.16
CA PHE A 11 10.95 18.40 -12.73
C PHE A 11 9.53 18.95 -12.94
N ASP A 12 8.76 18.41 -13.88
CA ASP A 12 7.36 18.81 -14.09
C ASP A 12 6.39 18.12 -13.10
N ARG A 13 5.80 18.91 -12.19
CA ARG A 13 4.87 18.44 -11.15
C ARG A 13 3.63 17.77 -11.72
N ARG A 14 3.10 18.25 -12.86
CA ARG A 14 1.90 17.70 -13.47
C ARG A 14 2.15 16.35 -14.13
N LEU A 15 3.32 16.19 -14.76
CA LEU A 15 3.73 14.92 -15.34
C LEU A 15 4.02 13.87 -14.25
N ARG A 16 4.70 14.26 -13.16
CA ARG A 16 4.92 13.38 -12.00
C ARG A 16 3.61 12.87 -11.42
N ASP A 17 2.65 13.75 -11.14
CA ASP A 17 1.35 13.35 -10.60
C ASP A 17 0.58 12.46 -11.60
N LYS A 18 0.75 12.66 -12.91
CA LYS A 18 0.08 11.85 -13.93
C LYS A 18 0.70 10.45 -14.13
N LEU A 19 2.00 10.28 -13.91
CA LEU A 19 2.65 8.96 -13.94
C LEU A 19 2.60 8.23 -12.59
N LEU A 20 2.36 8.94 -11.48
CA LEU A 20 2.21 8.33 -10.16
C LEU A 20 0.88 7.58 -9.99
N PHE A 21 -0.11 7.88 -10.83
CA PHE A 21 -1.43 7.28 -10.76
C PHE A 21 -1.79 6.61 -12.08
N GLU A 22 -2.60 5.56 -11.99
CA GLU A 22 -3.15 4.90 -13.17
C GLU A 22 -4.05 5.87 -13.98
N ASP A 23 -4.01 5.73 -15.30
CA ASP A 23 -4.94 6.37 -16.21
C ASP A 23 -6.26 5.57 -16.35
N LYS A 24 -7.30 6.17 -16.94
CA LYS A 24 -8.62 5.52 -17.08
C LYS A 24 -8.57 4.20 -17.87
N HIS A 25 -7.54 4.01 -18.70
CA HIS A 25 -7.38 2.85 -19.57
C HIS A 25 -6.46 1.76 -19.00
N PHE A 26 -5.98 1.91 -17.77
CA PHE A 26 -5.09 0.96 -17.10
C PHE A 26 -3.81 0.66 -17.92
N THR A 27 -3.28 1.68 -18.61
CA THR A 27 -2.16 1.57 -19.55
C THR A 27 -0.86 1.20 -18.83
N TYR A 28 -0.59 1.77 -17.66
CA TYR A 28 0.65 1.55 -16.92
C TYR A 28 0.66 0.18 -16.26
N ILE A 29 -0.41 -0.18 -15.55
CA ILE A 29 -0.59 -1.52 -14.98
C ILE A 29 -0.48 -2.59 -16.07
N ARG A 30 -1.14 -2.41 -17.23
CA ARG A 30 -1.06 -3.38 -18.33
C ARG A 30 0.36 -3.52 -18.89
N ARG A 31 1.08 -2.41 -19.02
CA ARG A 31 2.47 -2.42 -19.49
C ARG A 31 3.40 -3.11 -18.51
N TYR A 32 3.27 -2.83 -17.21
CA TYR A 32 4.06 -3.50 -16.16
C TYR A 32 3.70 -4.99 -16.07
N PHE A 33 2.43 -5.35 -16.20
CA PHE A 33 1.99 -6.74 -16.27
C PHE A 33 2.62 -7.46 -17.46
N TRP A 34 2.58 -6.87 -18.66
CA TRP A 34 3.16 -7.48 -19.85
C TRP A 34 4.68 -7.61 -19.72
N ALA A 35 5.38 -6.57 -19.24
CA ALA A 35 6.81 -6.64 -18.99
C ALA A 35 7.17 -7.73 -17.96
N TYR A 36 6.43 -7.82 -16.84
CA TYR A 36 6.66 -8.83 -15.80
C TYR A 36 6.52 -10.26 -16.34
N ASN A 37 5.46 -10.52 -17.11
CA ASN A 37 5.21 -11.85 -17.69
C ASN A 37 6.20 -12.18 -18.81
N THR A 38 6.50 -11.23 -19.70
CA THR A 38 7.48 -11.45 -20.77
C THR A 38 8.87 -11.71 -20.21
N LEU A 39 9.31 -10.96 -19.18
CA LEU A 39 10.57 -11.25 -18.49
C LEU A 39 10.57 -12.63 -17.82
N ALA A 40 9.41 -13.11 -17.32
CA ALA A 40 9.27 -14.47 -16.81
C ALA A 40 9.60 -15.52 -17.87
N VAL A 41 8.93 -15.39 -19.03
CA VAL A 41 9.07 -16.34 -20.14
C VAL A 41 10.49 -16.32 -20.68
N ILE A 42 11.09 -15.13 -20.86
CA ILE A 42 12.48 -14.99 -21.29
C ILE A 42 13.43 -15.65 -20.28
N ASN A 43 13.23 -15.44 -18.98
CA ASN A 43 14.07 -16.06 -17.96
C ASN A 43 13.98 -17.59 -17.97
N THR A 44 12.77 -18.15 -18.14
CA THR A 44 12.58 -19.58 -18.31
C THR A 44 13.26 -20.10 -19.59
N GLY A 45 13.14 -19.35 -20.70
CA GLY A 45 13.82 -19.67 -21.96
C GLY A 45 15.33 -19.70 -21.81
N ILE A 46 15.93 -18.69 -21.18
CA ILE A 46 17.38 -18.65 -20.90
C ILE A 46 17.79 -19.83 -20.02
N LYS A 47 17.04 -20.14 -18.94
CA LYS A 47 17.32 -21.30 -18.08
C LYS A 47 17.26 -22.61 -18.87
N ALA A 48 16.29 -22.79 -19.76
CA ALA A 48 16.18 -23.96 -20.61
C ALA A 48 17.32 -24.05 -21.64
N MET A 49 17.72 -22.93 -22.25
CA MET A 49 18.86 -22.88 -23.17
C MET A 49 20.16 -23.27 -22.48
N VAL A 50 20.39 -22.74 -21.27
CA VAL A 50 21.57 -23.08 -20.46
C VAL A 50 21.52 -24.55 -20.02
N GLY A 51 20.36 -25.07 -19.62
CA GLY A 51 20.19 -26.49 -19.29
C GLY A 51 20.49 -27.39 -20.49
N ALA A 52 19.87 -27.12 -21.63
CA ALA A 52 20.09 -27.87 -22.87
C ALA A 52 21.56 -27.84 -23.32
N TYR A 53 22.29 -26.74 -23.07
CA TYR A 53 23.72 -26.68 -23.31
C TYR A 53 24.49 -27.72 -22.48
N PHE A 54 24.26 -27.76 -21.16
CA PHE A 54 24.94 -28.72 -20.29
C PHE A 54 24.50 -30.18 -20.55
N ASP A 55 23.26 -30.38 -20.98
CA ASP A 55 22.75 -31.72 -21.32
C ASP A 55 23.29 -32.25 -22.66
N THR A 56 23.52 -31.37 -23.64
CA THR A 56 23.95 -31.74 -25.01
C THR A 56 25.47 -31.81 -25.14
N PHE A 57 26.20 -30.88 -24.50
CA PHE A 57 27.64 -30.74 -24.67
C PHE A 57 28.43 -31.34 -23.49
N THR A 58 28.36 -32.66 -23.35
CA THR A 58 29.09 -33.42 -22.32
C THR A 58 30.60 -33.47 -22.59
N ASP A 59 31.40 -33.88 -21.61
CA ASP A 59 32.86 -34.01 -21.80
C ASP A 59 33.22 -35.04 -22.90
N ASP A 60 32.34 -36.04 -23.13
CA ASP A 60 32.47 -37.01 -24.22
C ASP A 60 32.28 -36.38 -25.61
N PHE A 61 31.43 -35.36 -25.72
CA PHE A 61 31.29 -34.56 -26.94
C PHE A 61 32.58 -33.80 -27.23
N TRP A 62 33.15 -33.12 -26.23
CA TRP A 62 34.35 -32.32 -26.42
C TRP A 62 35.60 -33.15 -26.69
N SER A 63 35.63 -34.41 -26.27
CA SER A 63 36.69 -35.38 -26.62
C SER A 63 36.54 -35.99 -28.02
N GLY A 64 35.44 -35.72 -28.73
CA GLY A 64 35.19 -36.24 -30.08
C GLY A 64 34.75 -37.71 -30.13
N ASN A 65 34.46 -38.32 -28.97
CA ASN A 65 34.02 -39.70 -28.83
C ASN A 65 32.47 -39.85 -28.93
N HIS A 66 31.76 -38.74 -29.14
CA HIS A 66 30.31 -38.74 -29.18
C HIS A 66 29.80 -39.32 -30.52
N PRO A 67 28.87 -40.30 -30.49
CA PRO A 67 28.51 -41.11 -31.66
C PRO A 67 27.69 -40.37 -32.74
N VAL A 68 27.05 -39.25 -32.40
CA VAL A 68 26.08 -38.57 -33.29
C VAL A 68 26.57 -37.20 -33.77
N LEU A 69 27.01 -36.34 -32.85
CA LEU A 69 27.51 -35.00 -33.16
C LEU A 69 29.05 -34.97 -33.29
N TRP A 70 29.53 -34.56 -34.46
CA TRP A 70 30.95 -34.39 -34.83
C TRP A 70 31.91 -35.51 -34.35
N PRO A 71 31.68 -36.78 -34.73
CA PRO A 71 32.62 -37.86 -34.44
C PRO A 71 33.94 -37.66 -35.21
N HIS A 72 35.08 -37.81 -34.53
CA HIS A 72 36.38 -37.85 -35.20
C HIS A 72 36.90 -39.29 -35.27
N PRO A 73 37.20 -39.84 -36.47
CA PRO A 73 37.51 -41.26 -36.66
C PRO A 73 38.84 -41.72 -36.02
N SER A 74 39.74 -40.80 -35.66
CA SER A 74 41.02 -41.12 -34.98
C SER A 74 41.54 -39.95 -34.12
N PRO A 75 41.16 -39.86 -32.83
CA PRO A 75 41.51 -38.73 -31.97
C PRO A 75 43.03 -38.58 -31.74
N SER A 76 43.81 -39.65 -31.90
CA SER A 76 45.27 -39.66 -31.72
C SER A 76 46.08 -39.33 -32.99
N SER A 77 45.42 -38.99 -34.10
CA SER A 77 46.10 -38.57 -35.33
C SER A 77 46.46 -37.08 -35.28
N PRO A 78 47.49 -36.62 -36.02
CA PRO A 78 47.82 -35.18 -36.10
C PRO A 78 46.65 -34.32 -36.64
N SER A 79 45.72 -34.92 -37.40
CA SER A 79 44.46 -34.25 -37.80
C SER A 79 43.45 -34.16 -36.66
N GLY A 80 43.42 -35.15 -35.76
CA GLY A 80 42.60 -35.15 -34.54
C GLY A 80 43.05 -34.09 -33.53
N GLU A 81 44.36 -33.89 -33.35
CA GLU A 81 44.90 -32.83 -32.48
C GLU A 81 44.50 -31.43 -32.97
N ALA A 82 44.57 -31.19 -34.29
CA ALA A 82 44.13 -29.93 -34.89
C ALA A 82 42.60 -29.71 -34.75
N TYR A 83 41.81 -30.78 -34.80
CA TYR A 83 40.37 -30.74 -34.55
C TYR A 83 40.06 -30.41 -33.08
N LEU A 84 40.73 -31.05 -32.12
CA LEU A 84 40.58 -30.78 -30.69
C LEU A 84 40.94 -29.33 -30.35
N ALA A 85 41.98 -28.77 -30.98
CA ALA A 85 42.35 -27.36 -30.81
C ALA A 85 41.24 -26.40 -31.25
N LYS A 86 40.54 -26.71 -32.36
CA LYS A 86 39.38 -25.92 -32.82
C LYS A 86 38.18 -26.09 -31.90
N MET A 87 37.91 -27.31 -31.44
CA MET A 87 36.84 -27.59 -30.48
C MET A 87 37.06 -26.89 -29.14
N ALA A 88 38.31 -26.81 -28.66
CA ALA A 88 38.66 -26.09 -27.44
C ALA A 88 38.38 -24.58 -27.56
N LEU A 89 38.60 -23.99 -28.73
CA LEU A 89 38.24 -22.59 -28.98
C LEU A 89 36.72 -22.39 -28.95
N LEU A 90 35.97 -23.25 -29.65
CA LEU A 90 34.51 -23.21 -29.66
C LEU A 90 33.90 -23.41 -28.26
N ARG A 91 34.45 -24.34 -27.46
CA ARG A 91 34.06 -24.55 -26.06
C ARG A 91 34.18 -23.25 -25.26
N ARG A 92 35.31 -22.56 -25.39
CA ARG A 92 35.54 -21.28 -24.68
C ARG A 92 34.55 -20.19 -25.11
N GLU A 93 34.28 -20.06 -26.40
CA GLU A 93 33.31 -19.08 -26.91
C GLU A 93 31.89 -19.37 -26.41
N LEU A 94 31.51 -20.65 -26.38
CA LEU A 94 30.18 -21.08 -25.97
C LEU A 94 30.01 -20.99 -24.44
N GLU A 95 31.02 -21.38 -23.65
CA GLU A 95 31.06 -21.15 -22.20
C GLU A 95 30.96 -19.66 -21.86
N LYS A 96 31.64 -18.80 -22.64
CA LYS A 96 31.52 -17.34 -22.49
C LYS A 96 30.10 -16.86 -22.77
N ALA A 97 29.47 -17.32 -23.86
CA ALA A 97 28.09 -16.97 -24.18
C ALA A 97 27.11 -17.43 -23.09
N VAL A 98 27.28 -18.64 -22.56
CA VAL A 98 26.46 -19.18 -21.45
C VAL A 98 26.62 -18.33 -20.18
N ALA A 99 27.85 -17.91 -19.87
CA ALA A 99 28.12 -17.00 -18.75
C ALA A 99 27.43 -15.63 -18.94
N GLU A 100 27.49 -15.06 -20.15
CA GLU A 100 26.81 -13.80 -20.48
C GLU A 100 25.28 -13.93 -20.37
N LEU A 101 24.70 -15.05 -20.82
CA LEU A 101 23.28 -15.37 -20.64
C LEU A 101 22.90 -15.47 -19.15
N GLY A 102 23.76 -16.06 -18.32
CA GLY A 102 23.57 -16.11 -16.87
C GLY A 102 23.54 -14.72 -16.22
N GLU A 103 24.41 -13.81 -16.66
CA GLU A 103 24.39 -12.42 -16.20
C GLU A 103 23.13 -11.67 -16.65
N VAL A 104 22.66 -11.90 -17.89
CA VAL A 104 21.39 -11.34 -18.39
C VAL A 104 20.22 -11.85 -17.56
N LEU A 105 20.18 -13.14 -17.24
CA LEU A 105 19.15 -13.74 -16.39
C LEU A 105 19.08 -13.05 -15.02
N LYS A 106 20.23 -12.85 -14.38
CA LYS A 106 20.34 -12.17 -13.07
C LYS A 106 19.87 -10.72 -13.13
N ARG A 107 20.21 -10.00 -14.21
CA ARG A 107 19.73 -8.62 -14.44
C ARG A 107 18.22 -8.59 -14.63
N ASN A 108 17.67 -9.50 -15.43
CA ASN A 108 16.22 -9.58 -15.65
C ASN A 108 15.46 -9.91 -14.37
N GLU A 109 15.96 -10.83 -13.53
CA GLU A 109 15.33 -11.12 -12.23
C GLU A 109 15.31 -9.88 -11.30
N ARG A 110 16.36 -9.04 -11.33
CA ARG A 110 16.37 -7.78 -10.60
C ARG A 110 15.33 -6.80 -11.16
N THR A 111 15.31 -6.60 -12.47
CA THR A 111 14.33 -5.73 -13.14
C THR A 111 12.90 -6.19 -12.89
N ARG A 112 12.65 -7.50 -12.84
CA ARG A 112 11.33 -8.06 -12.52
C ARG A 112 10.88 -7.69 -11.10
N LYS A 113 11.78 -7.77 -10.10
CA LYS A 113 11.49 -7.35 -8.72
C LYS A 113 11.21 -5.85 -8.62
N GLU A 114 11.93 -5.04 -9.39
CA GLU A 114 11.69 -3.60 -9.47
C GLU A 114 10.30 -3.30 -10.05
N ILE A 115 9.92 -3.97 -11.14
CA ILE A 115 8.57 -3.85 -11.75
C ILE A 115 7.48 -4.25 -10.77
N GLU A 116 7.68 -5.33 -10.00
CA GLU A 116 6.74 -5.76 -8.97
C GLU A 116 6.54 -4.71 -7.88
N ASN A 117 7.62 -4.16 -7.34
CA ASN A 117 7.55 -3.10 -6.34
C ASN A 117 6.85 -1.84 -6.89
N LEU A 118 7.17 -1.44 -8.13
CA LEU A 118 6.51 -0.30 -8.78
C LEU A 118 5.01 -0.53 -8.99
N ARG A 119 4.63 -1.74 -9.41
CA ARG A 119 3.23 -2.14 -9.56
C ARG A 119 2.48 -2.04 -8.23
N ASP A 120 3.06 -2.57 -7.15
CA ASP A 120 2.41 -2.58 -5.84
C ASP A 120 2.27 -1.16 -5.25
N GLN A 121 3.26 -0.30 -5.46
CA GLN A 121 3.19 1.13 -5.13
C GLN A 121 2.10 1.85 -5.93
N LEU A 122 2.00 1.57 -7.23
CA LEU A 122 1.00 2.16 -8.12
C LEU A 122 -0.42 1.75 -7.74
N PHE A 123 -0.64 0.46 -7.44
CA PHE A 123 -1.92 -0.02 -6.93
C PHE A 123 -2.30 0.63 -5.60
N SER A 124 -1.35 0.69 -4.66
CA SER A 124 -1.57 1.34 -3.37
C SER A 124 -1.90 2.82 -3.52
N GLY A 125 -1.16 3.54 -4.36
CA GLY A 125 -1.40 4.95 -4.65
C GLY A 125 -2.74 5.21 -5.34
N SER A 126 -3.12 4.37 -6.31
CA SER A 126 -4.39 4.48 -7.03
C SER A 126 -5.58 4.22 -6.11
N SER A 127 -5.51 3.18 -5.27
CA SER A 127 -6.55 2.88 -4.26
C SER A 127 -6.77 4.04 -3.28
N ILE A 128 -5.71 4.70 -2.81
CA ILE A 128 -5.83 5.91 -1.97
C ILE A 128 -6.52 7.04 -2.71
N LYS A 129 -6.18 7.27 -3.99
CA LYS A 129 -6.81 8.31 -4.82
C LYS A 129 -8.30 8.03 -5.05
N GLU A 130 -8.65 6.78 -5.29
CA GLU A 130 -10.04 6.34 -5.46
C GLU A 130 -10.82 6.49 -4.15
N SER A 131 -10.25 6.08 -3.02
CA SER A 131 -10.82 6.27 -1.69
C SER A 131 -11.09 7.75 -1.38
N ARG A 132 -10.16 8.65 -1.70
CA ARG A 132 -10.37 10.11 -1.55
C ARG A 132 -11.55 10.61 -2.38
N ARG A 133 -11.67 10.18 -3.64
CA ARG A 133 -12.83 10.54 -4.47
C ARG A 133 -14.15 10.00 -3.91
N ALA A 134 -14.13 8.79 -3.35
CA ALA A 134 -15.31 8.21 -2.69
C ALA A 134 -15.69 8.98 -1.42
N ILE A 135 -14.71 9.47 -0.65
CA ILE A 135 -14.94 10.35 0.51
C ILE A 135 -15.58 11.66 0.06
N ASP A 136 -15.02 12.31 -0.98
CA ASP A 136 -15.58 13.57 -1.50
C ASP A 136 -17.02 13.38 -2.03
N GLN A 137 -17.32 12.24 -2.67
CA GLN A 137 -18.69 11.88 -3.06
C GLN A 137 -19.60 11.60 -1.85
N GLY A 138 -19.07 10.93 -0.83
CA GLY A 138 -19.77 10.68 0.42
C GLY A 138 -20.16 11.98 1.13
N ASP A 139 -19.32 13.00 1.07
CA ASP A 139 -19.62 14.32 1.63
C ASP A 139 -20.76 15.01 0.87
N ASN A 140 -20.79 14.93 -0.47
CA ASN A 140 -21.90 15.48 -1.26
C ASN A 140 -23.24 14.80 -0.92
N ILE A 141 -23.26 13.47 -0.79
CA ILE A 141 -24.45 12.70 -0.41
C ILE A 141 -24.90 13.06 1.01
N ARG A 142 -23.94 13.22 1.93
CA ARG A 142 -24.21 13.59 3.33
C ARG A 142 -24.86 14.97 3.42
N ILE A 143 -24.35 15.96 2.69
CA ILE A 143 -24.91 17.32 2.68
C ILE A 143 -26.34 17.31 2.12
N LEU A 144 -26.56 16.62 1.00
CA LEU A 144 -27.90 16.51 0.39
C LEU A 144 -28.91 15.88 1.36
N THR A 145 -28.50 14.83 2.07
CA THR A 145 -29.35 14.15 3.06
C THR A 145 -29.64 15.05 4.26
N MET A 146 -28.64 15.82 4.73
CA MET A 146 -28.83 16.80 5.81
C MET A 146 -29.86 17.87 5.44
N ILE A 147 -29.75 18.42 4.22
CA ILE A 147 -30.72 19.39 3.70
C ILE A 147 -32.12 18.76 3.61
N SER A 148 -32.24 17.55 3.07
CA SER A 148 -33.54 16.87 2.91
C SER A 148 -34.20 16.53 4.25
N MET A 149 -33.42 16.09 5.24
CA MET A 149 -33.91 15.76 6.59
C MET A 149 -34.40 17.00 7.35
N ILE A 150 -33.87 18.19 7.02
CA ILE A 150 -34.35 19.49 7.51
C ILE A 150 -35.65 19.92 6.80
N PHE A 151 -35.74 19.76 5.49
CA PHE A 151 -36.91 20.20 4.71
C PHE A 151 -38.15 19.34 4.93
N LEU A 152 -37.97 18.07 5.24
CA LEU A 152 -39.06 17.12 5.45
C LEU A 152 -40.01 17.58 6.58
N PRO A 153 -39.57 17.86 7.82
CA PRO A 153 -40.45 18.39 8.86
C PRO A 153 -40.95 19.81 8.56
N LEU A 154 -40.14 20.68 7.93
CA LEU A 154 -40.55 22.04 7.59
C LEU A 154 -41.73 22.05 6.61
N THR A 155 -41.71 21.18 5.61
CA THR A 155 -42.78 21.08 4.61
C THR A 155 -44.07 20.53 5.22
N PHE A 156 -43.98 19.47 6.05
CA PHE A 156 -45.15 18.94 6.76
C PHE A 156 -45.74 19.93 7.76
N SER A 157 -44.91 20.71 8.45
CA SER A 157 -45.38 21.65 9.45
C SER A 157 -45.99 22.90 8.78
N VAL A 158 -45.32 23.50 7.79
CA VAL A 158 -45.73 24.80 7.20
C VAL A 158 -46.85 24.65 6.18
N PHE A 159 -46.92 23.53 5.45
CA PHE A 159 -47.90 23.30 4.38
C PHE A 159 -48.84 22.11 4.62
N GLY A 160 -48.65 21.32 5.69
CA GLY A 160 -49.43 20.10 5.92
C GLY A 160 -50.85 20.33 6.46
N ILE A 161 -51.22 21.56 6.84
CA ILE A 161 -52.56 21.87 7.35
C ILE A 161 -53.14 23.01 6.50
N THR A 162 -53.86 22.65 5.45
CA THR A 162 -54.53 23.60 4.53
C THR A 162 -55.90 24.05 5.00
N GLU A 163 -56.45 23.48 6.09
CA GLU A 163 -57.70 23.91 6.71
C GLU A 163 -57.46 24.29 8.17
N PHE A 164 -56.99 25.52 8.41
CA PHE A 164 -57.08 26.15 9.72
C PHE A 164 -58.29 27.07 9.74
N THR A 165 -59.32 26.70 10.48
CA THR A 165 -60.49 27.56 10.78
C THR A 165 -60.18 28.61 11.87
N ILE A 166 -58.90 28.97 12.05
CA ILE A 166 -58.40 29.87 13.10
C ILE A 166 -58.02 31.21 12.46
N PRO A 167 -58.46 32.36 13.00
CA PRO A 167 -58.14 33.66 12.43
C PRO A 167 -56.62 33.91 12.38
N ALA A 168 -56.13 34.47 11.27
CA ALA A 168 -54.71 34.73 11.00
C ALA A 168 -54.00 35.66 12.01
N THR A 169 -54.72 36.18 13.00
CA THR A 169 -54.25 37.14 14.01
C THR A 169 -53.70 36.48 15.28
N ASP A 170 -53.84 35.17 15.45
CA ASP A 170 -53.42 34.47 16.68
C ASP A 170 -51.90 34.18 16.70
N TRP A 171 -51.17 34.99 17.46
CA TRP A 171 -49.71 34.84 17.69
C TRP A 171 -49.31 33.48 18.29
N ARG A 172 -50.25 32.78 18.95
CA ARG A 172 -50.04 31.47 19.57
C ARG A 172 -49.72 30.38 18.55
N PHE A 173 -50.27 30.49 17.34
CA PHE A 173 -49.98 29.58 16.24
C PHE A 173 -48.52 29.69 15.82
N ALA A 174 -48.03 30.92 15.56
CA ALA A 174 -46.64 31.15 15.22
C ALA A 174 -45.68 30.68 16.32
N VAL A 175 -46.02 30.89 17.59
CA VAL A 175 -45.20 30.48 18.73
C VAL A 175 -45.11 28.96 18.87
N THR A 176 -46.22 28.24 18.77
CA THR A 176 -46.21 26.76 18.83
C THR A 176 -45.44 26.15 17.67
N MET A 177 -45.54 26.75 16.48
CA MET A 177 -44.78 26.37 15.30
C MET A 177 -43.26 26.48 15.51
N VAL A 178 -42.79 27.63 15.99
CA VAL A 178 -41.37 27.87 16.27
C VAL A 178 -40.88 26.96 17.41
N LEU A 179 -41.72 26.78 18.44
CA LEU A 179 -41.39 26.00 19.63
C LEU A 179 -41.34 24.49 19.37
N VAL A 180 -41.99 23.99 18.32
CA VAL A 180 -41.84 22.58 17.87
C VAL A 180 -40.74 22.44 16.82
N CYS A 181 -40.66 23.36 15.85
CA CYS A 181 -39.68 23.28 14.76
C CYS A 181 -38.23 23.46 15.24
N ILE A 182 -37.94 24.43 16.11
CA ILE A 182 -36.56 24.67 16.58
C ILE A 182 -35.98 23.47 17.36
N PRO A 183 -36.65 22.90 18.38
CA PRO A 183 -36.10 21.75 19.08
C PRO A 183 -36.05 20.49 18.21
N PHE A 184 -36.99 20.29 17.28
CA PHE A 184 -36.92 19.17 16.34
C PHE A 184 -35.74 19.30 15.37
N MET A 185 -35.48 20.50 14.88
CA MET A 185 -34.31 20.80 14.03
C MET A 185 -33.00 20.68 14.79
N ALA A 186 -32.96 21.13 16.04
CA ALA A 186 -31.82 20.92 16.93
C ALA A 186 -31.59 19.43 17.20
N LEU A 187 -32.66 18.65 17.44
CA LEU A 187 -32.58 17.21 17.64
C LEU A 187 -32.03 16.49 16.41
N ILE A 188 -32.51 16.82 15.21
CA ILE A 188 -31.98 16.27 13.94
C ILE A 188 -30.51 16.63 13.77
N PHE A 189 -30.15 17.90 13.98
CA PHE A 189 -28.76 18.37 13.88
C PHE A 189 -27.84 17.65 14.87
N LEU A 190 -28.30 17.46 16.11
CA LEU A 190 -27.60 16.73 17.15
C LEU A 190 -27.44 15.25 16.76
N LEU A 191 -28.50 14.58 16.30
CA LEU A 191 -28.44 13.18 15.86
C LEU A 191 -27.43 12.96 14.73
N GLN A 192 -27.29 13.94 13.85
CA GLN A 192 -26.49 13.84 12.62
C GLN A 192 -25.03 14.27 12.81
N THR A 193 -24.71 15.02 13.86
CA THR A 193 -23.32 15.34 14.22
C THR A 193 -22.69 14.20 15.02
N ARG A 194 -21.42 13.86 14.73
CA ARG A 194 -20.62 12.90 15.54
C ARG A 194 -20.59 13.25 17.04
N ILE A 195 -20.97 14.48 17.37
CA ILE A 195 -21.21 15.00 18.72
C ILE A 195 -22.21 14.14 19.49
N PHE A 196 -23.25 13.54 18.86
CA PHE A 196 -24.18 12.64 19.53
C PHE A 196 -23.46 11.45 20.19
N THR A 197 -22.53 10.80 19.50
CA THR A 197 -21.78 9.67 20.08
C THR A 197 -20.89 10.10 21.26
N VAL A 198 -20.35 11.32 21.22
CA VAL A 198 -19.52 11.88 22.31
C VAL A 198 -20.39 12.28 23.49
N VAL A 199 -21.51 12.97 23.25
CA VAL A 199 -22.45 13.43 24.28
C VAL A 199 -23.18 12.24 24.91
N VAL A 200 -23.62 11.26 24.13
CA VAL A 200 -24.18 10.00 24.65
C VAL A 200 -23.12 9.23 25.42
N GLY A 201 -21.86 9.22 24.98
CA GLY A 201 -20.75 8.61 25.71
C GLY A 201 -20.41 9.31 27.04
N GLU A 202 -20.53 10.64 27.10
CA GLU A 202 -20.40 11.41 28.35
C GLU A 202 -21.61 11.20 29.27
N LEU A 203 -22.83 11.23 28.72
CA LEU A 203 -24.07 11.01 29.48
C LEU A 203 -24.14 9.59 30.03
N TYR A 204 -23.77 8.58 29.24
CA TYR A 204 -23.68 7.18 29.68
C TYR A 204 -22.66 7.01 30.82
N ARG A 205 -21.49 7.66 30.74
CA ARG A 205 -20.50 7.69 31.83
C ARG A 205 -21.02 8.41 33.07
N PHE A 206 -21.81 9.47 32.90
CA PHE A 206 -22.43 10.20 34.00
C PHE A 206 -23.48 9.35 34.72
N ILE A 207 -24.35 8.67 33.96
CA ILE A 207 -25.36 7.76 34.50
C ILE A 207 -24.68 6.59 35.22
N LEU A 208 -23.64 5.99 34.63
CA LEU A 208 -22.86 4.94 35.30
C LEU A 208 -22.22 5.42 36.61
N ARG A 209 -21.69 6.65 36.67
CA ARG A 209 -21.18 7.24 37.92
C ARG A 209 -22.28 7.44 38.96
N VAL A 210 -23.43 7.94 38.56
CA VAL A 210 -24.56 8.18 39.47
C VAL A 210 -25.18 6.87 39.97
N VAL A 211 -25.25 5.82 39.15
CA VAL A 211 -25.77 4.50 39.53
C VAL A 211 -24.78 3.70 40.37
N THR A 212 -23.48 3.83 40.13
CA THR A 212 -22.44 3.17 40.94
C THR A 212 -22.10 3.92 42.23
N PHE A 213 -22.42 5.20 42.33
CA PHE A 213 -22.26 6.01 43.55
C PHE A 213 -23.01 5.42 44.77
N PRO A 214 -24.32 5.07 44.70
CA PRO A 214 -25.02 4.44 45.81
C PRO A 214 -24.53 3.01 46.06
N TYR A 215 -24.14 2.26 45.02
CA TYR A 215 -23.62 0.90 45.18
C TYR A 215 -22.28 0.87 45.93
N ARG A 216 -21.35 1.79 45.62
CA ARG A 216 -20.07 1.93 46.35
C ARG A 216 -20.25 2.43 47.77
N MET A 217 -21.26 3.28 48.01
CA MET A 217 -21.54 3.83 49.33
C MET A 217 -22.21 2.78 50.25
N PHE A 218 -23.03 1.89 49.69
CA PHE A 218 -23.65 0.79 50.45
C PHE A 218 -22.70 -0.38 50.72
N THR A 219 -21.78 -0.72 49.80
CA THR A 219 -20.78 -1.78 50.06
C THR A 219 -19.59 -1.32 50.89
N GLY A 220 -19.29 -0.02 50.92
CA GLY A 220 -18.21 0.54 51.75
C GLY A 220 -18.48 0.55 53.25
N ALA A 221 -19.73 0.33 53.68
CA ALA A 221 -20.11 0.24 55.09
C ALA A 221 -20.09 -1.21 55.64
N LEU A 222 -19.81 -2.21 54.80
CA LEU A 222 -19.84 -3.63 55.18
C LEU A 222 -18.48 -4.32 55.08
N GLU A 223 -17.39 -3.55 55.09
CA GLU A 223 -16.04 -4.11 55.02
C GLU A 223 -15.15 -3.51 56.10
N GLN A 224 -15.55 -3.77 57.35
CA GLN A 224 -14.66 -3.75 58.51
C GLN A 224 -14.52 -5.20 58.99
N ASP A 225 -13.67 -5.96 58.28
CA ASP A 225 -12.76 -6.95 58.85
C ASP A 225 -11.86 -7.49 57.72
N ALA A 226 -10.56 -7.18 57.82
CA ALA A 226 -9.48 -7.69 56.95
C ALA A 226 -8.91 -9.01 57.54
N PRO A 227 -7.94 -9.72 56.92
CA PRO A 227 -7.24 -9.49 55.64
C PRO A 227 -7.09 -10.76 54.77
N ASP A 228 -6.68 -10.63 53.50
CA ASP A 228 -5.82 -11.66 52.90
C ASP A 228 -4.88 -11.08 51.83
N ASN A 229 -3.63 -10.87 52.24
CA ASN A 229 -2.64 -10.05 51.55
C ASN A 229 -1.68 -10.89 50.67
N GLN A 230 -2.10 -12.06 50.19
CA GLN A 230 -1.20 -13.00 49.49
C GLN A 230 -1.41 -13.07 47.97
N SER A 231 -2.55 -12.61 47.44
CA SER A 231 -2.88 -12.75 46.01
C SER A 231 -2.45 -11.54 45.13
N LEU A 232 -2.20 -10.37 45.73
CA LEU A 232 -1.82 -9.15 44.99
C LEU A 232 -0.33 -9.14 44.54
N HIS A 233 0.54 -9.86 45.24
CA HIS A 233 1.98 -9.87 44.95
C HIS A 233 2.35 -10.72 43.72
N LEU A 234 1.63 -11.83 43.46
CA LEU A 234 1.85 -12.67 42.28
C LEU A 234 1.32 -12.05 40.98
N ALA A 235 0.23 -11.27 41.03
CA ALA A 235 -0.34 -10.62 39.86
C ALA A 235 0.48 -9.40 39.38
N LYS A 236 1.12 -8.65 40.30
CA LYS A 236 2.00 -7.53 39.95
C LYS A 236 3.30 -7.97 39.28
N GLY A 237 3.82 -9.16 39.62
CA GLY A 237 5.04 -9.72 39.02
C GLY A 237 4.91 -10.10 37.54
N ARG A 238 3.76 -10.67 37.13
CA ARG A 238 3.50 -11.04 35.72
C ARG A 238 3.33 -9.84 34.79
N LYS A 239 2.67 -8.77 35.26
CA LYS A 239 2.48 -7.55 34.44
C LYS A 239 3.77 -6.76 34.19
N ARG A 240 4.76 -6.84 35.10
CA ARG A 240 6.07 -6.19 34.91
C ARG A 240 6.97 -6.92 33.91
N ARG A 241 6.92 -8.26 33.85
CA ARG A 241 7.70 -9.05 32.86
C ARG A 241 7.19 -8.90 31.43
N LEU A 242 5.87 -8.72 31.23
CA LEU A 242 5.31 -8.46 29.90
C LEU A 242 5.59 -7.03 29.39
N ARG A 243 5.65 -6.03 30.28
CA ARG A 243 6.02 -4.66 29.87
C ARG A 243 7.51 -4.50 29.53
N MET A 244 8.39 -5.30 30.12
CA MET A 244 9.83 -5.31 29.77
C MET A 244 10.11 -6.00 28.43
N ARG A 245 9.30 -6.99 27.99
CA ARG A 245 9.44 -7.57 26.65
C ARG A 245 8.94 -6.65 25.53
N VAL A 246 7.90 -5.86 25.80
CA VAL A 246 7.33 -4.92 24.79
C VAL A 246 8.12 -3.61 24.68
N ALA A 247 8.90 -3.24 25.70
CA ALA A 247 9.75 -2.05 25.64
C ALA A 247 11.12 -2.26 24.96
N ASN A 248 11.50 -3.52 24.63
CA ASN A 248 12.81 -3.84 24.07
C ASN A 248 12.77 -4.32 22.60
N GLU A 249 11.65 -4.13 21.90
CA GLU A 249 11.57 -4.25 20.44
C GLU A 249 11.48 -2.86 19.82
N GLN A 250 12.53 -2.07 20.02
CA GLN A 250 12.87 -1.03 19.05
C GLN A 250 13.45 -1.73 17.81
N PRO A 251 12.89 -1.53 16.60
CA PRO A 251 13.59 -1.90 15.39
C PRO A 251 14.88 -1.06 15.31
N PRO A 252 16.02 -1.65 14.87
CA PRO A 252 17.27 -0.91 14.78
C PRO A 252 17.09 0.28 13.83
N VAL A 253 17.54 1.45 14.31
CA VAL A 253 17.73 2.67 13.52
C VAL A 253 18.65 2.33 12.34
N SER A 254 18.07 1.99 11.20
CA SER A 254 18.80 1.88 9.95
C SER A 254 18.99 3.28 9.38
N SER A 255 20.17 3.82 9.63
CA SER A 255 20.97 4.57 8.66
C SER A 255 20.17 5.31 7.56
N ARG A 256 20.11 6.63 7.73
CA ARG A 256 20.10 7.66 6.67
C ARG A 256 20.55 7.10 5.31
N TRP A 257 19.60 6.67 4.49
CA TRP A 257 19.83 6.28 3.10
C TRP A 257 20.18 7.53 2.30
N LYS A 258 21.48 7.72 2.07
CA LYS A 258 21.98 8.65 1.07
C LYS A 258 21.76 8.03 -0.31
N TRP A 259 21.11 8.79 -1.19
CA TRP A 259 20.99 8.46 -2.61
C TRP A 259 22.37 8.30 -3.26
N PRO A 260 22.60 7.35 -4.19
CA PRO A 260 23.91 7.12 -4.80
C PRO A 260 24.35 8.20 -5.81
N TRP A 261 23.53 9.21 -6.09
CA TRP A 261 23.78 10.18 -7.18
C TRP A 261 24.52 11.46 -6.74
N GLN A 262 24.93 11.56 -5.47
CA GLN A 262 25.39 12.84 -4.91
C GLN A 262 26.89 12.91 -4.65
N LYS A 263 27.70 12.48 -5.63
CA LYS A 263 29.15 12.67 -5.56
C LYS A 263 29.84 12.72 -6.92
N ARG A 264 29.53 13.73 -7.76
CA ARG A 264 30.52 14.28 -8.72
C ARG A 264 30.13 15.62 -9.37
N CYS A 265 29.89 16.67 -8.59
CA CYS A 265 29.99 18.04 -9.10
C CYS A 265 30.61 18.92 -8.01
N ASN A 266 31.94 18.85 -7.88
CA ASN A 266 32.72 19.96 -7.34
C ASN A 266 33.94 20.11 -8.24
N GLY A 267 33.98 21.23 -8.94
CA GLY A 267 34.88 21.56 -10.03
C GLY A 267 34.37 22.85 -10.64
N GLU A 268 34.33 23.89 -9.80
CA GLU A 268 34.21 25.28 -10.22
C GLU A 268 35.44 25.70 -11.03
N GLY A 269 35.24 26.66 -11.92
CA GLY A 269 36.20 27.24 -12.84
C GLY A 269 35.46 27.66 -14.12
N GLU A 270 34.54 28.63 -14.05
CA GLU A 270 34.77 30.07 -14.28
C GLU A 270 35.26 30.39 -15.72
N LEU A 271 34.72 31.49 -16.27
CA LEU A 271 34.81 32.05 -17.63
C LEU A 271 33.76 31.51 -18.62
N GLY A 272 32.76 32.24 -19.10
CA GLY A 272 32.57 33.69 -19.17
C GLY A 272 32.24 34.08 -20.61
N LYS A 273 31.02 34.56 -20.85
CA LYS A 273 30.52 35.40 -21.97
C LYS A 273 31.27 35.31 -23.32
N VAL A 274 30.61 34.82 -24.38
CA VAL A 274 29.91 35.60 -25.45
C VAL A 274 28.93 34.65 -26.15
#